data_AF-A0A969ASB7-F1
#
_entry.id   AF-A0A969ASB7-F1
#
_cell.length_a   1.000
_cell.length_b   1.000
_cell.length_c   1.000
_cell.angle_alpha   90.00
_cell.angle_beta   90.00
_cell.angle_gamma   90.00
#
_symmetry.space_group_name_H-M   'P 1'
#
loop_
_entity.id
_entity.type
_entity.pdbx_description
1 polymer ?
#
loop_
_entity_poly.entity_id
_entity_poly.type
_entity_poly.pdbx_seq_one_letter_code
_entity_poly.pdbx_strand_id
1 'polypeptide(L)' 'MTKKITHDDVLKYIYKETSTEETNNVENQLALNNLAMEFYVESMEIISRISELQLEPSMKCQDKILDYSGSFKFESIS' A
#
# COMPACT_ATOMS: atom_id res chain seq x y z
N MET A 1 6.72 -12.48 -27.63
CA MET A 1 5.39 -12.90 -27.16
C MET A 1 4.94 -11.90 -26.11
N THR A 2 3.80 -11.24 -26.30
CA THR A 2 3.28 -10.28 -25.31
C THR A 2 2.71 -11.06 -24.13
N LYS A 3 3.36 -10.98 -22.96
CA LYS A 3 2.85 -11.58 -21.72
C LYS A 3 1.59 -10.81 -21.33
N LYS A 4 0.44 -11.49 -21.26
CA LYS A 4 -0.80 -10.88 -20.75
C LYS A 4 -0.60 -10.50 -19.28
N ILE A 5 -0.99 -9.29 -18.91
CA ILE A 5 -0.99 -8.85 -17.52
C ILE A 5 -2.19 -9.45 -16.77
N THR A 6 -2.01 -9.64 -15.47
CA THR A 6 -3.01 -10.14 -14.53
C THR A 6 -3.46 -9.02 -13.59
N HIS A 7 -4.53 -9.26 -12.82
CA HIS A 7 -4.93 -8.33 -11.76
C HIS A 7 -3.83 -8.12 -10.71
N ASP A 8 -3.04 -9.16 -10.41
CA ASP A 8 -1.90 -9.08 -9.49
C ASP A 8 -0.82 -8.11 -10.00
N ASP A 9 -0.55 -8.12 -11.31
CA ASP A 9 0.41 -7.19 -11.93
C ASP A 9 -0.08 -5.74 -11.82
N VAL A 10 -1.39 -5.50 -11.95
CA VAL A 10 -2.00 -4.16 -11.78
C VAL A 10 -1.91 -3.71 -10.31
N LEU A 11 -2.16 -4.60 -9.34
CA LEU A 11 -2.03 -4.28 -7.92
C LEU A 11 -0.58 -3.94 -7.55
N LYS A 12 0.39 -4.75 -7.99
CA LYS A 12 1.81 -4.46 -7.81
C LYS A 12 2.21 -3.11 -8.40
N TYR A 13 1.67 -2.77 -9.58
CA TYR A 13 1.88 -1.47 -10.18
C TYR A 13 1.34 -0.33 -9.30
N ILE A 14 0.11 -0.47 -8.79
CA ILE A 14 -0.50 0.53 -7.89
C ILE A 14 0.34 0.75 -6.62
N TYR A 15 0.83 -0.33 -6.01
CA TYR A 15 1.69 -0.28 -4.82
C TYR A 15 3.16 0.05 -5.13
N LYS A 16 3.52 0.30 -6.39
CA LYS A 16 4.88 0.59 -6.86
C LYS A 16 5.89 -0.52 -6.55
N GLU A 17 5.43 -1.76 -6.63
CA GLU A 17 6.20 -2.98 -6.42
C GLU A 17 6.70 -3.61 -7.73
N THR A 18 6.66 -2.87 -8.83
CA THR A 18 7.07 -3.31 -10.17
C THR A 18 8.46 -2.80 -10.53
N SER A 19 9.23 -3.63 -11.24
CA SER A 19 10.41 -3.17 -11.96
C SER A 19 10.06 -2.22 -13.11
N THR A 20 11.03 -1.48 -13.66
CA THR A 20 10.80 -0.57 -14.79
C THR A 20 10.22 -1.29 -16.02
N GLU A 21 10.67 -2.51 -16.30
CA GLU A 21 10.16 -3.30 -17.42
C GLU A 21 8.69 -3.70 -17.20
N GLU A 22 8.36 -4.15 -15.98
CA GLU A 22 7.00 -4.52 -15.60
C GLU A 22 6.06 -3.31 -15.63
N THR A 23 6.50 -2.17 -15.10
CA THR A 23 5.77 -0.90 -15.17
C THR A 23 5.40 -0.55 -16.61
N ASN A 24 6.39 -0.56 -17.52
CA ASN A 24 6.14 -0.25 -18.93
C ASN A 24 5.15 -1.24 -19.57
N ASN A 25 5.23 -2.52 -19.22
CA ASN A 25 4.29 -3.52 -19.75
C ASN A 25 2.87 -3.28 -19.22
N VAL A 26 2.71 -3.01 -17.92
CA VAL A 26 1.41 -2.71 -17.31
C VAL A 26 0.82 -1.45 -17.95
N GLU A 27 1.58 -0.36 -18.08
CA GLU A 27 1.10 0.89 -18.68
C GLU A 27 0.61 0.70 -20.12
N ASN A 28 1.38 -0.04 -20.93
CA ASN A 28 0.98 -0.36 -22.30
C ASN A 28 -0.32 -1.18 -22.34
N GLN A 29 -0.49 -2.14 -21.43
CA GLN A 29 -1.69 -2.97 -21.40
C GLN A 29 -2.91 -2.21 -20.86
N LEU A 30 -2.73 -1.33 -19.86
CA LEU A 30 -3.79 -0.45 -19.38
C LEU A 30 -4.30 0.48 -20.49
N ALA A 31 -3.41 0.96 -21.37
CA ALA A 31 -3.79 1.80 -22.51
C ALA A 31 -4.55 1.04 -23.62
N LEU A 32 -4.35 -0.28 -23.73
CA LEU A 32 -4.89 -1.10 -24.83
C LEU A 32 -6.09 -1.97 -24.41
N ASN A 33 -6.34 -2.13 -23.11
CA ASN A 33 -7.36 -3.04 -22.59
C ASN A 33 -8.25 -2.33 -21.57
N ASN A 34 -9.48 -2.02 -21.99
CA ASN A 34 -10.48 -1.35 -21.14
C ASN A 34 -10.79 -2.11 -19.86
N LEU A 35 -10.84 -3.45 -19.87
CA LEU A 35 -11.12 -4.22 -18.65
C LEU A 35 -9.99 -4.08 -17.62
N ALA A 36 -8.75 -4.00 -18.08
CA ALA A 36 -7.61 -3.77 -17.19
C ALA A 36 -7.62 -2.35 -16.62
N MET A 37 -8.01 -1.36 -17.44
CA MET A 37 -8.19 0.03 -16.98
C MET A 37 -9.33 0.16 -15.97
N GLU A 38 -10.48 -0.49 -16.21
CA GLU A 38 -11.60 -0.53 -15.27
C GLU A 38 -11.15 -1.09 -13.91
N PHE A 39 -10.48 -2.25 -13.92
CA PHE A 39 -9.94 -2.83 -12.70
C PHE A 39 -8.93 -1.91 -11.97
N TYR A 40 -8.08 -1.21 -12.72
CA TYR A 40 -7.14 -0.24 -12.16
C TYR A 40 -7.86 0.92 -11.45
N VAL A 41 -8.86 1.51 -12.10
CA VAL A 41 -9.65 2.63 -11.54
C VAL A 41 -10.40 2.19 -10.29
N GLU A 42 -11.09 1.05 -10.33
CA GLU A 42 -11.81 0.49 -9.17
C GLU A 42 -10.86 0.22 -7.99
N SER A 43 -9.69 -0.35 -8.26
CA SER A 43 -8.68 -0.63 -7.23
C SER A 43 -8.16 0.65 -6.58
N MET A 44 -7.89 1.69 -7.38
CA MET A 44 -7.46 3.00 -6.87
C MET A 44 -8.53 3.65 -5.98
N GLU A 45 -9.81 3.55 -6.36
CA GLU A 45 -10.92 4.06 -5.55
C GLU A 45 -11.01 3.32 -4.21
N ILE A 46 -10.92 1.99 -4.22
CA ILE A 46 -10.93 1.18 -2.99
C ILE A 46 -9.77 1.57 -2.07
N ILE A 47 -8.56 1.70 -2.62
CA ILE A 47 -7.37 2.08 -1.84
C ILE A 47 -7.53 3.49 -1.25
N SER A 48 -8.07 4.44 -2.01
CA SER A 48 -8.39 5.78 -1.49
C SER A 48 -9.33 5.69 -0.29
N ARG A 49 -10.41 4.92 -0.41
CA ARG A 49 -11.39 4.75 0.68
C ARG A 49 -10.80 4.05 1.90
N ILE A 50 -9.92 3.07 1.70
CA ILE A 50 -9.20 2.40 2.79
C ILE A 50 -8.26 3.39 3.50
N SER A 51 -7.60 4.28 2.76
CA SER A 51 -6.68 5.27 3.33
C SER A 51 -7.38 6.32 4.22
N GLU A 52 -8.68 6.51 4.04
CA GLU A 52 -9.52 7.38 4.86
C GLU A 52 -9.95 6.71 6.18
N LEU A 53 -9.78 5.40 6.32
CA LEU A 53 -10.14 4.69 7.54
C LEU A 53 -9.20 5.11 8.67
N GLN A 54 -9.77 5.77 9.69
CA GLN A 54 -9.06 6.04 10.93
C GLN A 54 -9.04 4.78 11.80
N LEU A 55 -7.87 4.17 11.89
CA LEU A 55 -7.61 3.03 12.76
C LEU A 55 -6.97 3.53 14.05
N GLU A 56 -7.62 3.25 15.17
CA GLU A 56 -7.08 3.52 16.49
C GLU A 56 -6.38 2.27 17.04
N PRO A 57 -5.12 2.38 17.51
CA PRO A 57 -4.46 1.26 18.17
C PRO A 57 -5.17 0.93 19.49
N SER A 58 -5.21 -0.34 19.86
CA SER A 58 -5.79 -0.74 21.15
C SER A 58 -5.11 -0.01 22.32
N MET A 59 -5.87 0.31 23.37
CA MET A 59 -5.33 0.99 24.58
C MET A 59 -4.09 0.28 25.13
N LYS A 60 -4.12 -1.06 25.19
CA LYS A 60 -2.98 -1.87 25.65
C LYS A 60 -1.69 -1.63 24.86
N CYS A 61 -1.79 -1.35 23.56
CA CYS A 61 -0.63 -1.02 22.73
C CYS A 61 -0.11 0.38 23.08
N GLN A 62 -1.03 1.34 23.22
CA GLN A 62 -0.70 2.71 23.60
C GLN A 62 0.03 2.74 24.96
N ASP A 63 -0.52 2.06 25.97
CA ASP A 63 0.05 1.97 27.31
C ASP A 63 1.49 1.44 27.28
N LYS A 64 1.74 0.34 26.54
CA LYS A 64 3.09 -0.23 26.40
C LYS A 64 4.10 0.74 25.77
N ILE A 65 3.67 1.50 24.76
CA ILE A 65 4.53 2.49 24.10
C ILE A 65 4.84 3.63 25.08
N LEU A 66 3.83 4.11 25.80
CA LEU A 66 3.97 5.17 26.79
C LEU A 66 4.88 4.75 27.94
N ASP A 67 4.68 3.56 28.50
CA ASP A 67 5.51 2.99 29.57
C ASP A 67 6.98 2.88 29.16
N TYR A 68 7.24 2.34 27.96
CA TYR A 68 8.59 2.24 27.40
C TYR A 68 9.22 3.62 27.16
N SER A 69 8.46 4.59 26.64
CA SER A 69 8.97 5.94 26.44
C SER A 69 9.30 6.64 27.77
N GLY A 70 8.54 6.34 28.83
CA GLY A 70 8.73 6.87 30.17
C GLY A 70 9.96 6.31 30.86
N SER A 71 10.36 5.06 30.60
CA SER A 71 11.52 4.44 31.25
C SER A 71 12.85 5.08 30.86
N PHE A 72 12.97 5.64 29.65
CA PHE A 72 14.21 6.36 29.24
C PHE A 72 14.47 7.64 30.04
N LYS A 73 13.43 8.29 30.58
CA LYS A 73 13.62 9.48 31.43
C LYS A 73 14.29 9.14 32.76
N PHE A 74 14.20 7.90 33.24
CA PHE A 74 14.80 7.48 34.50
C PHE A 74 16.24 6.99 34.34
N GLU A 75 16.60 6.41 33.19
CA GLU A 75 17.98 5.95 32.92
C GLU A 75 18.96 7.12 32.68
N SER A 76 18.49 8.26 32.16
CA SER A 76 19.35 9.44 31.91
C SER A 76 19.66 10.30 33.15
N ILE A 77 19.19 9.91 34.35
CA ILE A 77 19.38 10.65 35.61
C ILE A 77 20.24 9.85 36.63
N SER A 78 20.74 8.66 36.26
CA SER A 78 21.68 7.86 37.06
C SER A 78 23.09 7.90 36.47
#